data_AF-A0A4Q0GNX3-F1
#
_entry.id   AF-A0A4Q0GNX3-F1
#
_cell.length_a   1.000
_cell.length_b   1.000
_cell.length_c   1.000
_cell.angle_alpha   90.00
_cell.angle_beta   90.00
_cell.angle_gamma   90.00
#
_symmetry.space_group_name_H-M   'P 1'
#
loop_
_entity.id
_entity.type
_entity.pdbx_description
1 polymer ?
#
loop_
_entity_poly.entity_id
_entity_poly.type
_entity_poly.pdbx_seq_one_letter_code
_entity_poly.pdbx_strand_id
1 'polypeptide(L)'
;MLGILLMLSAAAAPVPTPAPRCAPTRLAACRDTNQLVASPAFTAAVRRFIGNRKASYLYKDGDVAAQQIEVLGGPPEEPARIGELYRFTACRAHSCPEKGAAVLDTAGGIVALAILYSPCATADTRDCNRRDDLVVFMRERDRLQRVEVVANLRAWAVEQVAGSYTLPGQPKLRFGGVTVIDPAGTVAPGAAIPRAVIPTR
;
A
#
# COMPACT_ATOMS: atom_id res chain seq x y z
N MET A 1 63.80 -43.59 17.08
CA MET A 1 63.16 -42.39 17.67
C MET A 1 62.33 -41.73 16.58
N LEU A 2 61.01 -41.94 16.57
CA LEU A 2 60.11 -41.38 15.57
C LEU A 2 59.01 -40.61 16.32
N GLY A 3 59.09 -39.29 16.30
CA GLY A 3 58.11 -38.40 16.94
C GLY A 3 57.03 -38.01 15.94
N ILE A 4 55.79 -38.40 16.21
CA ILE A 4 54.62 -38.04 15.40
C ILE A 4 54.13 -36.67 15.87
N LEU A 5 54.27 -35.66 15.02
CA LEU A 5 53.69 -34.33 15.20
C LEU A 5 52.20 -34.39 14.81
N LEU A 6 51.32 -34.30 15.80
CA LEU A 6 49.87 -34.11 15.61
C LEU A 6 49.60 -32.62 15.36
N MET A 7 49.43 -32.25 14.09
CA MET A 7 48.93 -30.93 13.68
C MET A 7 47.41 -30.87 13.95
N LEU A 8 47.01 -30.19 15.02
CA LEU A 8 45.61 -29.81 15.25
C LEU A 8 45.25 -28.64 14.29
N SER A 9 44.53 -28.93 13.21
CA SER A 9 43.84 -27.90 12.43
C SER A 9 42.60 -27.44 13.19
N ALA A 10 42.63 -26.21 13.71
CA ALA A 10 41.45 -25.53 14.21
C ALA A 10 40.57 -25.11 13.01
N ALA A 11 39.44 -25.78 12.82
CA ALA A 11 38.41 -25.33 11.89
C ALA A 11 37.79 -24.04 12.44
N ALA A 12 37.95 -22.92 11.72
CA ALA A 12 37.29 -21.67 12.06
C ALA A 12 35.77 -21.83 11.94
N ALA A 13 35.04 -21.48 12.99
CA ALA A 13 33.58 -21.46 12.95
C ALA A 13 33.08 -20.45 11.90
N PRO A 14 32.03 -20.76 11.13
CA PRO A 14 31.49 -19.84 10.15
C PRO A 14 31.00 -18.56 10.84
N VAL A 15 31.46 -17.41 10.36
CA VAL A 15 31.01 -16.09 10.85
C VAL A 15 29.53 -15.92 10.48
N PRO A 16 28.65 -15.57 11.44
CA PRO A 16 27.24 -15.39 11.15
C PRO A 16 27.04 -14.30 10.10
N THR A 17 26.35 -14.63 9.01
CA THR A 17 26.00 -13.65 7.97
C THR A 17 24.96 -12.69 8.55
N PRO A 18 25.14 -11.36 8.42
CA PRO A 18 24.17 -10.39 8.92
C PRO A 18 22.78 -10.68 8.33
N ALA A 19 21.75 -10.64 9.17
CA ALA A 19 20.38 -10.80 8.71
C ALA A 19 20.08 -9.81 7.57
N PRO A 20 19.35 -10.24 6.52
CA PRO A 20 19.01 -9.35 5.42
C PRO A 20 18.22 -8.16 5.97
N ARG A 21 18.63 -6.95 5.59
CA ARG A 21 17.90 -5.72 5.92
C ARG A 21 16.74 -5.52 4.95
N CYS A 22 15.61 -5.05 5.48
CA CYS A 22 14.48 -4.62 4.66
C CYS A 22 14.94 -3.60 3.61
N ALA A 23 14.54 -3.84 2.37
CA ALA A 23 14.73 -2.96 1.23
C ALA A 23 13.68 -3.30 0.17
N PRO A 24 13.38 -2.39 -0.77
CA PRO A 24 12.48 -2.69 -1.88
C PRO A 24 12.87 -3.96 -2.65
N THR A 25 14.18 -4.21 -2.83
CA THR A 25 14.69 -5.41 -3.51
C THR A 25 14.74 -6.67 -2.62
N ARG A 26 14.31 -6.57 -1.35
CA ARG A 26 14.36 -7.65 -0.34
C ARG A 26 13.12 -7.60 0.55
N LEU A 27 11.94 -7.66 -0.06
CA LEU A 27 10.66 -7.49 0.63
C LEU A 27 10.41 -8.52 1.73
N ALA A 28 10.90 -9.76 1.56
CA ALA A 28 10.79 -10.80 2.58
C ALA A 28 11.51 -10.45 3.91
N ALA A 29 12.45 -9.51 3.87
CA ALA A 29 13.15 -9.02 5.06
C ALA A 29 12.44 -7.83 5.73
N CYS A 30 11.35 -7.32 5.14
CA CYS A 30 10.55 -6.24 5.70
C CYS A 30 9.50 -6.81 6.65
N ARG A 31 9.56 -6.39 7.92
CA ARG A 31 8.58 -6.78 8.93
C ARG A 31 7.25 -6.08 8.73
N ASP A 32 7.29 -4.84 8.25
CA ASP A 32 6.14 -3.95 8.16
C ASP A 32 6.37 -2.86 7.10
N THR A 33 5.30 -2.11 6.83
CA THR A 33 5.29 -1.02 5.84
C THR A 33 6.18 0.17 6.23
N ASN A 34 6.42 0.41 7.52
CA ASN A 34 7.25 1.53 7.98
C ASN A 34 8.71 1.35 7.60
N GLN A 35 9.23 0.13 7.68
CA GLN A 35 10.58 -0.18 7.20
C GLN A 35 10.73 0.07 5.70
N LEU A 36 9.67 -0.19 4.93
CA LEU A 36 9.65 0.05 3.49
C LEU A 36 9.54 1.55 3.17
N VAL A 37 8.62 2.28 3.81
CA VAL A 37 8.40 3.72 3.61
C VAL A 37 9.59 4.57 4.04
N ALA A 38 10.32 4.15 5.07
CA ALA A 38 11.54 4.83 5.50
C ALA A 38 12.66 4.78 4.44
N SER A 39 12.54 3.92 3.42
CA SER A 39 13.50 3.87 2.32
C SER A 39 13.31 5.04 1.34
N PRO A 40 14.34 5.87 1.11
CA PRO A 40 14.29 6.90 0.06
C PRO A 40 14.05 6.33 -1.33
N ALA A 41 14.53 5.11 -1.60
CA ALA A 41 14.33 4.43 -2.87
C ALA A 41 12.85 4.08 -3.10
N PHE A 42 12.14 3.63 -2.06
CA PHE A 42 10.72 3.33 -2.15
C PHE A 42 9.88 4.60 -2.37
N THR A 43 10.11 5.64 -1.58
CA THR A 43 9.37 6.92 -1.74
C THR A 43 9.63 7.56 -3.10
N ALA A 44 10.85 7.49 -3.62
CA ALA A 44 11.16 7.89 -4.99
C ALA A 44 10.42 7.04 -6.04
N ALA A 45 10.30 5.72 -5.82
CA ALA A 45 9.54 4.83 -6.70
C ALA A 45 8.04 5.16 -6.68
N VAL A 46 7.44 5.46 -5.52
CA VAL A 46 6.05 5.93 -5.40
C VAL A 46 5.83 7.20 -6.20
N ARG A 47 6.71 8.21 -6.03
CA ARG A 47 6.62 9.47 -6.80
C ARG A 47 6.71 9.25 -8.30
N ARG A 48 7.64 8.39 -8.75
CA ARG A 48 7.77 8.04 -10.17
C ARG A 48 6.56 7.27 -10.70
N PHE A 49 5.99 6.39 -9.88
CA PHE A 49 4.85 5.57 -10.27
C PHE A 49 3.60 6.44 -10.46
N ILE A 50 3.32 7.35 -9.54
CA ILE A 50 2.13 8.23 -9.56
C ILE A 50 2.28 9.44 -10.51
N GLY A 51 3.49 10.00 -10.61
CA GLY A 51 3.74 11.26 -11.33
C GLY A 51 3.24 12.49 -10.56
N ASN A 52 3.09 13.62 -11.27
CA ASN A 52 2.75 14.93 -10.70
C ASN A 52 1.24 15.13 -10.48
N ARG A 53 0.53 14.06 -10.11
CA ARG A 53 -0.93 14.09 -10.02
C ARG A 53 -1.39 14.79 -8.75
N LYS A 54 -2.46 15.58 -8.87
CA LYS A 54 -3.19 16.17 -7.75
C LYS A 54 -4.59 15.56 -7.61
N ALA A 55 -5.02 15.38 -6.37
CA ALA A 55 -6.38 14.96 -6.04
C ALA A 55 -6.70 15.24 -4.57
N SER A 56 -7.97 15.06 -4.22
CA SER A 56 -8.49 15.33 -2.89
C SER A 56 -8.93 14.03 -2.18
N TYR A 57 -7.99 13.15 -1.87
CA TYR A 57 -8.30 11.91 -1.15
C TYR A 57 -8.23 12.14 0.37
N LEU A 58 -7.08 12.59 0.86
CA LEU A 58 -6.82 12.85 2.29
C LEU A 58 -6.91 14.33 2.65
N TYR A 59 -6.58 15.19 1.69
CA TYR A 59 -6.63 16.64 1.80
C TYR A 59 -6.76 17.29 0.43
N LYS A 60 -7.27 18.52 0.41
CA LYS A 60 -7.66 19.23 -0.81
C LYS A 60 -6.48 19.50 -1.74
N ASP A 61 -6.67 19.15 -3.02
CA ASP A 61 -5.71 19.41 -4.12
C ASP A 61 -4.26 19.00 -3.81
N GLY A 62 -4.11 17.93 -3.02
CA GLY A 62 -2.81 17.43 -2.58
C GLY A 62 -2.05 16.67 -3.67
N ASP A 63 -0.72 16.66 -3.59
CA ASP A 63 0.12 15.73 -4.36
C ASP A 63 -0.24 14.29 -4.01
N VAL A 64 -0.65 13.49 -4.99
CA VAL A 64 -1.14 12.12 -4.74
C VAL A 64 -0.02 11.22 -4.24
N ALA A 65 1.22 11.42 -4.71
CA ALA A 65 2.36 10.66 -4.22
C ALA A 65 2.65 10.99 -2.75
N ALA A 66 2.58 12.25 -2.35
CA ALA A 66 2.69 12.66 -0.95
C ALA A 66 1.57 12.06 -0.09
N GLN A 67 0.32 12.11 -0.55
CA GLN A 67 -0.81 11.47 0.13
C GLN A 67 -0.58 9.96 0.32
N GLN A 68 -0.11 9.26 -0.73
CA GLN A 68 0.19 7.84 -0.65
C GLN A 68 1.31 7.53 0.37
N ILE A 69 2.38 8.32 0.39
CA ILE A 69 3.47 8.15 1.35
C ILE A 69 2.97 8.41 2.79
N GLU A 70 2.09 9.40 2.97
CA GLU A 70 1.52 9.74 4.27
C GLU A 70 0.68 8.59 4.86
N VAL A 71 -0.23 8.00 4.08
CA VAL A 71 -1.02 6.83 4.56
C VAL A 71 -0.17 5.58 4.77
N LEU A 72 0.94 5.43 4.05
CA LEU A 72 1.86 4.30 4.23
C LEU A 72 2.84 4.49 5.39
N GLY A 73 2.93 5.70 5.98
CA GLY A 73 3.90 6.03 7.02
C GLY A 73 3.38 6.01 8.45
N GLY A 74 2.10 5.71 8.67
CA GLY A 74 1.53 5.61 10.01
C GLY A 74 1.63 4.21 10.63
N PRO A 75 0.71 3.83 11.54
CA PRO A 75 0.69 2.48 12.12
C PRO A 75 0.58 1.40 11.03
N PRO A 76 1.54 0.46 10.95
CA PRO A 76 1.55 -0.53 9.90
C PRO A 76 0.68 -1.75 10.25
N GLU A 77 0.27 -2.48 9.23
CA GLU A 77 -0.33 -3.81 9.34
C GLU A 77 0.71 -4.88 8.93
N GLU A 78 0.43 -6.14 9.26
CA GLU A 78 1.27 -7.25 8.82
C GLU A 78 1.27 -7.37 7.29
N PRO A 79 2.45 -7.53 6.65
CA PRO A 79 2.52 -7.77 5.21
C PRO A 79 1.77 -9.04 4.82
N ALA A 80 0.96 -8.96 3.77
CA ALA A 80 0.23 -10.10 3.22
C ALA A 80 0.78 -10.51 1.84
N ARG A 81 0.51 -11.75 1.41
CA ARG A 81 0.84 -12.21 0.06
C ARG A 81 -0.38 -12.19 -0.87
N ILE A 82 -0.13 -11.96 -2.15
CA ILE A 82 -1.08 -12.13 -3.26
C ILE A 82 -0.36 -12.99 -4.31
N GLY A 83 -0.42 -14.31 -4.16
CA GLY A 83 0.49 -15.21 -4.87
C GLY A 83 1.96 -14.86 -4.55
N GLU A 84 2.74 -14.52 -5.58
CA GLU A 84 4.14 -14.10 -5.45
C GLU A 84 4.32 -12.63 -5.05
N LEU A 85 3.24 -11.84 -5.02
CA LEU A 85 3.29 -10.42 -4.70
C LEU A 85 3.21 -10.19 -3.19
N TYR A 86 3.77 -9.07 -2.76
CA TYR A 86 3.64 -8.59 -1.38
C TYR A 86 2.68 -7.41 -1.34
N ARG A 87 1.77 -7.41 -0.37
CA ARG A 87 0.91 -6.28 -0.02
C ARG A 87 1.35 -5.73 1.34
N PHE A 88 1.82 -4.49 1.33
CA PHE A 88 2.15 -3.72 2.53
C PHE A 88 1.05 -2.69 2.76
N THR A 89 0.49 -2.65 3.96
CA THR A 89 -0.59 -1.73 4.34
C THR A 89 -0.26 -0.99 5.62
N ALA A 90 -0.82 0.20 5.75
CA ALA A 90 -0.76 1.01 6.96
C ALA A 90 -1.96 1.95 7.01
N CYS A 91 -2.17 2.59 8.15
CA CYS A 91 -3.16 3.65 8.29
C CYS A 91 -2.50 5.02 8.43
N ARG A 92 -3.23 6.09 8.09
CA ARG A 92 -2.78 7.45 8.35
C ARG A 92 -2.72 7.69 9.86
N ALA A 93 -1.63 8.29 10.32
CA ALA A 93 -1.48 8.66 11.73
C ALA A 93 -2.66 9.55 12.18
N HIS A 94 -3.25 9.22 13.33
CA HIS A 94 -4.41 9.91 13.94
C HIS A 94 -5.74 9.84 13.15
N SER A 95 -5.76 9.22 11.97
CA SER A 95 -6.95 9.05 11.13
C SER A 95 -7.00 7.64 10.54
N CYS A 96 -6.94 6.63 11.42
CA CYS A 96 -6.74 5.24 11.02
C CYS A 96 -7.79 4.62 10.07
N PRO A 97 -9.04 5.14 9.95
CA PRO A 97 -9.94 4.74 8.86
C PRO A 97 -9.38 5.03 7.46
N GLU A 98 -8.53 6.05 7.31
CA GLU A 98 -7.80 6.33 6.08
C GLU A 98 -6.56 5.43 6.02
N LYS A 99 -6.46 4.63 4.95
CA LYS A 99 -5.43 3.59 4.83
C LYS A 99 -4.74 3.60 3.48
N GLY A 100 -3.50 3.13 3.47
CA GLY A 100 -2.69 2.96 2.28
C GLY A 100 -2.37 1.51 2.03
N ALA A 101 -2.26 1.12 0.77
CA ALA A 101 -1.69 -0.15 0.36
C ALA A 101 -0.63 0.04 -0.73
N ALA A 102 0.44 -0.75 -0.68
CA ALA A 102 1.40 -0.92 -1.75
C ALA A 102 1.51 -2.40 -2.10
N VAL A 103 1.27 -2.74 -3.36
CA VAL A 103 1.46 -4.08 -3.90
C VAL A 103 2.72 -4.08 -4.73
N LEU A 104 3.68 -4.93 -4.37
CA LEU A 104 4.97 -5.03 -5.03
C LEU A 104 5.23 -6.45 -5.55
N ASP A 105 5.92 -6.54 -6.67
CA ASP A 105 6.51 -7.80 -7.12
C ASP A 105 7.74 -8.18 -6.28
N THR A 106 8.25 -9.40 -6.48
CA THR A 106 9.41 -9.92 -5.74
C THR A 106 10.71 -9.15 -5.96
N ALA A 107 10.79 -8.35 -7.03
CA ALA A 107 11.93 -7.48 -7.32
C ALA A 107 11.79 -6.08 -6.70
N GLY A 108 10.66 -5.78 -6.04
CA GLY A 108 10.39 -4.46 -5.46
C GLY A 108 9.73 -3.48 -6.43
N GLY A 109 9.30 -3.94 -7.60
CA GLY A 109 8.53 -3.15 -8.55
C GLY A 109 7.12 -2.89 -8.01
N ILE A 110 6.69 -1.63 -8.03
CA ILE A 110 5.31 -1.27 -7.67
C ILE A 110 4.37 -1.77 -8.77
N VAL A 111 3.45 -2.65 -8.39
CA VAL A 111 2.37 -3.17 -9.24
C VAL A 111 1.13 -2.30 -9.07
N ALA A 112 0.77 -1.99 -7.82
CA ALA A 112 -0.35 -1.12 -7.50
C ALA A 112 -0.10 -0.32 -6.22
N LEU A 113 -0.69 0.86 -6.16
CA LEU A 113 -0.81 1.67 -4.94
C LEU A 113 -2.30 1.92 -4.69
N ALA A 114 -2.73 1.95 -3.43
CA ALA A 114 -4.12 2.25 -3.12
C ALA A 114 -4.25 3.16 -1.90
N ILE A 115 -5.33 3.95 -1.92
CA ILE A 115 -5.77 4.78 -0.80
C ILE A 115 -7.24 4.44 -0.53
N LEU A 116 -7.52 3.99 0.70
CA LEU A 116 -8.86 3.92 1.26
C LEU A 116 -9.11 5.24 2.00
N TYR A 117 -10.13 5.97 1.60
CA TYR A 117 -10.41 7.30 2.14
C TYR A 117 -11.91 7.54 2.28
N SER A 118 -12.23 8.47 3.18
CA SER A 118 -13.59 9.00 3.31
C SER A 118 -13.69 10.27 2.45
N PRO A 119 -14.65 10.41 1.52
CA PRO A 119 -14.73 11.51 0.56
C PRO A 119 -15.05 12.91 1.17
N CYS A 120 -14.91 13.00 2.48
CA CYS A 120 -15.44 14.00 3.38
C CYS A 120 -14.46 15.16 3.57
N ALA A 121 -13.18 14.94 3.22
CA ALA A 121 -12.15 15.97 3.28
C ALA A 121 -12.41 17.16 2.32
N THR A 122 -13.26 17.01 1.29
CA THR A 122 -13.42 18.06 0.24
C THR A 122 -14.79 18.24 -0.44
N ALA A 123 -15.86 17.52 -0.07
CA ALA A 123 -17.15 17.60 -0.77
C ALA A 123 -18.37 17.83 0.15
N ASP A 124 -19.45 18.35 -0.45
CA ASP A 124 -20.77 18.70 0.14
C ASP A 124 -21.20 17.69 1.23
N THR A 125 -21.58 18.23 2.40
CA THR A 125 -21.63 17.55 3.70
C THR A 125 -22.75 16.54 3.88
N ARG A 126 -23.51 16.24 2.82
CA ARG A 126 -24.73 15.40 2.89
C ARG A 126 -24.47 13.90 2.75
N ASP A 127 -23.39 13.50 2.08
CA ASP A 127 -22.95 12.09 1.94
C ASP A 127 -21.60 11.80 2.64
N CYS A 128 -21.04 12.82 3.29
CA CYS A 128 -19.66 12.89 3.77
C CYS A 128 -19.38 12.13 5.09
N ASN A 129 -20.10 11.06 5.43
CA ASN A 129 -19.85 10.28 6.65
C ASN A 129 -20.48 8.88 6.58
N ARG A 130 -20.79 8.38 5.39
CA ARG A 130 -21.57 7.15 5.22
C ARG A 130 -20.79 6.03 4.54
N ARG A 131 -19.66 6.36 3.93
CA ARG A 131 -18.87 5.38 3.19
C ARG A 131 -17.40 5.74 3.09
N ASP A 132 -16.60 4.71 2.89
CA ASP A 132 -15.22 4.84 2.46
C ASP A 132 -15.07 4.27 1.04
N ASP A 133 -14.33 4.99 0.20
CA ASP A 133 -14.07 4.64 -1.19
C ASP A 133 -12.60 4.21 -1.33
N LEU A 134 -12.34 3.21 -2.19
CA LEU A 134 -10.98 2.77 -2.52
C LEU A 134 -10.57 3.31 -3.88
N VAL A 135 -9.47 4.05 -3.94
CA VAL A 135 -8.78 4.35 -5.20
C VAL A 135 -7.56 3.46 -5.36
N VAL A 136 -7.39 2.85 -6.53
CA VAL A 136 -6.26 1.98 -6.87
C VAL A 136 -5.53 2.57 -8.09
N PHE A 137 -4.26 2.88 -7.94
CA PHE A 137 -3.37 3.25 -9.04
C PHE A 137 -2.67 2.00 -9.55
N MET A 138 -2.97 1.60 -10.78
CA MET A 138 -2.41 0.40 -11.42
C MET A 138 -2.34 0.64 -12.92
N ARG A 139 -1.21 0.33 -13.55
CA ARG A 139 -1.06 0.50 -15.01
C ARG A 139 -2.00 -0.47 -15.73
N GLU A 140 -2.56 -0.05 -16.87
CA GLU A 140 -3.53 -0.88 -17.61
C GLU A 140 -2.96 -2.26 -17.98
N ARG A 141 -1.69 -2.30 -18.41
CA ARG A 141 -1.00 -3.56 -18.73
C ARG A 141 -0.98 -4.54 -17.55
N ASP A 142 -0.77 -4.02 -16.34
CA ASP A 142 -0.66 -4.83 -15.13
C ASP A 142 -2.07 -5.27 -14.69
N ARG A 143 -3.08 -4.41 -14.86
CA ARG A 143 -4.49 -4.72 -14.59
C ARG A 143 -4.99 -5.90 -15.41
N LEU A 144 -4.62 -5.98 -16.69
CA LEU A 144 -5.01 -7.08 -17.58
C LEU A 144 -4.29 -8.39 -17.24
N GLN A 145 -3.06 -8.31 -16.72
CA GLN A 145 -2.24 -9.48 -16.41
C GLN A 145 -2.41 -10.00 -14.97
N ARG A 146 -2.90 -9.15 -14.06
CA ARG A 146 -2.92 -9.38 -12.61
C ARG A 146 -4.26 -8.99 -12.01
N VAL A 147 -5.33 -9.55 -12.58
CA VAL A 147 -6.72 -9.25 -12.21
C VAL A 147 -7.01 -9.49 -10.71
N GLU A 148 -6.26 -10.42 -10.10
CA GLU A 148 -6.32 -10.74 -8.68
C GLU A 148 -5.92 -9.58 -7.77
N VAL A 149 -5.09 -8.65 -8.24
CA VAL A 149 -4.59 -7.52 -7.42
C VAL A 149 -5.74 -6.59 -7.04
N VAL A 150 -6.57 -6.19 -8.00
CA VAL A 150 -7.72 -5.31 -7.72
C VAL A 150 -8.76 -6.03 -6.85
N ALA A 151 -9.01 -7.31 -7.11
CA ALA A 151 -9.93 -8.12 -6.30
C ALA A 151 -9.43 -8.24 -4.84
N ASN A 152 -8.14 -8.47 -4.64
CA ASN A 152 -7.52 -8.57 -3.32
C ASN A 152 -7.57 -7.24 -2.57
N LEU A 153 -7.24 -6.13 -3.24
CA LEU A 153 -7.33 -4.79 -2.64
C LEU A 153 -8.77 -4.40 -2.29
N ARG A 154 -9.74 -4.77 -3.12
CA ARG A 154 -11.16 -4.60 -2.81
C ARG A 154 -11.57 -5.39 -1.57
N ALA A 155 -11.19 -6.67 -1.50
CA ALA A 155 -11.52 -7.53 -0.36
C ALA A 155 -10.93 -6.98 0.95
N TRP A 156 -9.67 -6.56 0.90
CA TRP A 156 -9.00 -5.87 2.02
C TRP A 156 -9.77 -4.61 2.43
N ALA A 157 -10.11 -3.73 1.49
CA ALA A 157 -10.83 -2.50 1.82
C ALA A 157 -12.20 -2.78 2.46
N VAL A 158 -12.95 -3.77 1.97
CA VAL A 158 -14.23 -4.21 2.56
C VAL A 158 -14.03 -4.67 4.00
N GLU A 159 -12.99 -5.47 4.27
CA GLU A 159 -12.64 -5.93 5.62
C GLU A 159 -12.27 -4.76 6.54
N GLN A 160 -11.45 -3.81 6.06
CA GLN A 160 -11.06 -2.64 6.85
C GLN A 160 -12.27 -1.78 7.23
N VAL A 161 -13.20 -1.56 6.29
CA VAL A 161 -14.43 -0.80 6.57
C VAL A 161 -15.33 -1.56 7.54
N ALA A 162 -15.50 -2.88 7.37
CA ALA A 162 -16.33 -3.70 8.25
C ALA A 162 -15.78 -3.77 9.70
N GLY A 163 -14.45 -3.78 9.82
CA GLY A 163 -13.71 -3.79 11.09
C GLY A 163 -13.53 -2.41 11.73
N SER A 164 -13.92 -1.33 11.05
CA SER A 164 -13.83 0.02 11.60
C SER A 164 -14.68 0.17 12.87
N TYR A 165 -14.10 0.78 13.89
CA TYR A 165 -14.81 1.08 15.13
C TYR A 165 -15.81 2.21 14.90
N THR A 166 -17.06 1.98 15.31
CA THR A 166 -18.08 3.02 15.38
C THR A 166 -18.56 3.17 16.81
N LEU A 167 -18.84 4.42 17.21
CA LEU A 167 -19.42 4.69 18.52
C LEU A 167 -20.76 3.94 18.68
N PRO A 168 -21.11 3.48 19.90
CA PRO A 168 -22.41 2.90 20.17
C PRO A 168 -23.55 3.79 19.65
N GLY A 169 -24.48 3.20 18.89
CA GLY A 169 -25.63 3.92 18.30
C GLY A 169 -25.35 4.63 16.98
N GLN A 170 -24.10 4.66 16.49
CA GLN A 170 -23.79 5.16 15.15
C GLN A 170 -23.93 4.03 14.10
N PRO A 171 -24.46 4.32 12.91
CA PRO A 171 -24.45 3.36 11.82
C PRO A 171 -23.01 3.05 11.39
N LYS A 172 -22.73 1.78 11.08
CA LYS A 172 -21.46 1.39 10.47
C LYS A 172 -21.26 2.08 9.13
N LEU A 173 -20.02 2.52 8.88
CA LEU A 173 -19.61 2.96 7.55
C LEU A 173 -19.77 1.81 6.56
N ARG A 174 -20.11 2.15 5.33
CA ARG A 174 -20.24 1.18 4.23
C ARG A 174 -19.07 1.31 3.27
N PHE A 175 -18.72 0.21 2.61
CA PHE A 175 -17.79 0.30 1.49
C PHE A 175 -18.50 0.90 0.27
N GLY A 176 -17.99 2.01 -0.25
CA GLY A 176 -18.64 2.76 -1.32
C GLY A 176 -18.30 2.29 -2.73
N GLY A 177 -17.07 1.84 -2.97
CA GLY A 177 -16.67 1.31 -4.28
C GLY A 177 -15.16 1.30 -4.50
N VAL A 178 -14.76 0.84 -5.69
CA VAL A 178 -13.36 0.85 -6.16
C VAL A 178 -13.27 1.65 -7.44
N THR A 179 -12.33 2.59 -7.48
CA THR A 179 -11.93 3.30 -8.70
C THR A 179 -10.51 2.89 -9.05
N VAL A 180 -10.29 2.34 -10.25
CA VAL A 180 -8.96 2.00 -10.74
C VAL A 180 -8.50 3.07 -11.73
N ILE A 181 -7.27 3.53 -11.55
CA ILE A 181 -6.67 4.63 -12.28
C ILE A 181 -5.33 4.18 -12.86
N ASP A 182 -5.15 4.34 -14.18
CA ASP A 182 -3.82 4.24 -14.77
C ASP A 182 -3.01 5.50 -14.42
N PRO A 183 -1.90 5.39 -13.68
CA PRO A 183 -1.10 6.55 -13.32
C PRO A 183 -0.42 7.20 -14.53
N ALA A 184 -0.16 6.46 -15.61
CA ALA A 184 0.40 6.99 -16.85
C ALA A 184 -0.67 7.62 -17.77
N GLY A 185 -1.95 7.39 -17.50
CA GLY A 185 -3.04 8.02 -18.23
C GLY A 185 -3.11 9.53 -17.97
N THR A 186 -3.43 10.31 -19.00
CA THR A 186 -3.69 11.74 -18.86
C THR A 186 -4.98 11.95 -18.05
N VAL A 187 -4.87 12.64 -16.92
CA VAL A 187 -6.03 13.20 -16.23
C VAL A 187 -6.24 14.59 -16.81
N ALA A 188 -7.41 14.84 -17.39
CA ALA A 188 -7.77 16.21 -17.76
C ALA A 188 -7.73 17.09 -16.49
N PRO A 189 -7.12 18.29 -16.53
CA PRO A 189 -7.12 19.21 -15.39
C PRO A 189 -8.57 19.48 -14.95
N GLY A 190 -8.89 19.22 -13.68
CA GLY A 190 -10.23 19.43 -13.14
C GLY A 190 -11.22 18.28 -13.34
N ALA A 191 -10.80 17.12 -13.87
CA ALA A 191 -11.65 15.93 -13.87
C ALA A 191 -11.93 15.50 -12.43
N ALA A 192 -13.18 15.72 -11.98
CA ALA A 192 -13.69 15.07 -10.78
C ALA A 192 -13.43 13.56 -10.89
N ILE A 193 -12.99 12.94 -9.79
CA ILE A 193 -12.80 11.49 -9.72
C ILE A 193 -14.06 10.84 -10.28
N PRO A 194 -13.98 10.07 -11.38
CA PRO A 194 -15.16 9.46 -11.96
C PRO A 194 -15.77 8.56 -10.90
N ARG A 195 -17.01 8.87 -10.50
CA ARG A 195 -17.82 7.98 -9.68
C ARG A 195 -18.06 6.72 -10.51
N ALA A 196 -17.30 5.66 -10.23
CA ALA A 196 -17.61 4.34 -10.77
C ALA A 196 -18.95 3.91 -10.17
N VAL A 197 -20.03 4.07 -10.94
CA VAL A 197 -21.32 3.46 -10.64
C VAL A 197 -21.17 1.98 -10.94
N ILE A 198 -20.91 1.17 -9.92
CA ILE A 198 -20.99 -0.29 -10.04
C ILE A 198 -22.45 -0.66 -9.80
N PRO A 199 -23.18 -1.25 -10.77
CA PRO A 199 -24.53 -1.72 -10.55
C PRO A 199 -24.51 -2.84 -9.50
N THR A 200 -25.23 -2.63 -8.41
CA THR A 200 -25.56 -3.69 -7.46
C THR A 200 -26.44 -4.71 -8.17
N ARG A 201 -25.99 -5.96 -8.29
CA ARG A 201 -26.89 -7.10 -8.49
C ARG A 201 -27.54 -7.46 -7.17
#